data_AF-A0A926DZE5-F1
#
_entry.id   AF-A0A926DZE5-F1
#
_cell.length_a   1.000
_cell.length_b   1.000
_cell.length_c   1.000
_cell.angle_alpha   90.00
_cell.angle_beta   90.00
_cell.angle_gamma   90.00
#
_symmetry.space_group_name_H-M   'P 1'
#
loop_
_entity.id
_entity.type
_entity.pdbx_description
1 polymer ?
#
loop_
_entity_poly.entity_id
_entity_poly.type
_entity_poly.pdbx_seq_one_letter_code
_entity_poly.pdbx_strand_id
1 'polypeptide(L)'
;MILRSAEQLKSEMIEDRREIHRHPEVGTCLPNTKKYVKDRLVGMGYEPVEICESGLVATITGEDTGRCILLRADMDGLKVADRTELAFKSENGNMHACGHDMHTAMLLGAARLLREYQSAIKGTVKLVFQPDEEGFTGAKAMLEAGVLKNPTPQAGLAFHVNSGTPSGLVLCGRGTFMAGCTLFRITVKGVGCHGAMPETGVDPINIAAHIYLALQEITAREIPAKKPAVVTIGKFSGGKAPNIIPQEVVIEGTIRTFDRDLSAGILRRIAAISKSTAEAFRGAASVEELASVPPLLNDPQLVDRMAGYTAELFGEKSVYPVDEGGMGSEDFAAYTYELPCAYLLIGAGTKEEDSLYGEPMHNEKVVFNEEILSKGAAIHAYCAIKWLDNE
;
A
#
# COMPACT_ATOMS: atom_id res chain seq x y z
N MET A 1 -11.40 -29.01 3.11
CA MET A 1 -10.42 -29.43 4.13
C MET A 1 -9.61 -28.23 4.62
N ILE A 2 -8.96 -27.48 3.73
CA ILE A 2 -8.14 -26.32 4.11
C ILE A 2 -8.88 -25.25 4.93
N LEU A 3 -10.14 -24.94 4.61
CA LEU A 3 -10.94 -23.98 5.39
C LEU A 3 -11.12 -24.44 6.85
N ARG A 4 -11.34 -25.73 7.07
CA ARG A 4 -11.47 -26.28 8.44
C ARG A 4 -10.15 -26.19 9.19
N SER A 5 -9.01 -26.47 8.54
CA SER A 5 -7.69 -26.27 9.15
C SER A 5 -7.46 -24.78 9.47
N ALA A 6 -7.87 -23.86 8.59
CA ALA A 6 -7.73 -22.42 8.83
C ALA A 6 -8.54 -21.96 10.05
N GLU A 7 -9.78 -22.44 10.20
CA GLU A 7 -10.59 -22.16 11.40
C GLU A 7 -9.96 -22.71 12.68
N GLN A 8 -9.25 -23.84 12.63
CA GLN A 8 -8.54 -24.39 13.78
C GLN A 8 -7.32 -23.54 14.19
N LEU A 9 -6.71 -22.82 13.25
CA LEU A 9 -5.57 -21.92 13.49
C LEU A 9 -6.00 -20.51 13.89
N LYS A 10 -7.31 -20.22 13.96
CA LYS A 10 -7.82 -18.86 14.14
C LYS A 10 -7.31 -18.17 15.41
N SER A 11 -7.28 -18.88 16.54
CA SER A 11 -6.77 -18.31 17.79
C SER A 11 -5.30 -17.92 17.68
N GLU A 12 -4.49 -18.74 17.00
CA GLU A 12 -3.07 -18.46 16.75
C GLU A 12 -2.89 -17.22 15.86
N MET A 13 -3.72 -17.08 14.81
CA MET A 13 -3.69 -15.87 13.96
C MET A 13 -4.14 -14.61 14.69
N ILE A 14 -5.12 -14.71 15.60
CA ILE A 14 -5.55 -13.59 16.45
C ILE A 14 -4.41 -13.18 17.39
N GLU A 15 -3.70 -14.15 17.97
CA GLU A 15 -2.52 -13.88 18.81
C GLU A 15 -1.41 -13.19 18.01
N ASP A 16 -1.09 -13.71 16.81
CA ASP A 16 -0.12 -13.11 15.89
C ASP A 16 -0.49 -11.66 15.57
N ARG A 17 -1.73 -11.42 15.14
CA ARG A 17 -2.24 -10.09 14.81
C ARG A 17 -2.14 -9.14 15.99
N ARG A 18 -2.60 -9.55 17.18
CA ARG A 18 -2.64 -8.69 18.37
C ARG A 18 -1.24 -8.40 18.91
N GLU A 19 -0.28 -9.30 18.74
CA GLU A 19 1.10 -9.05 19.14
C GLU A 19 1.77 -7.99 18.26
N ILE A 20 1.54 -8.08 16.95
CA ILE A 20 1.99 -7.06 15.99
C ILE A 20 1.27 -5.73 16.24
N HIS A 21 -0.05 -5.76 16.47
CA HIS A 21 -0.86 -4.56 16.73
C HIS A 21 -0.40 -3.75 17.95
N ARG A 22 0.13 -4.40 19.00
CA ARG A 22 0.65 -3.73 20.20
C ARG A 22 1.92 -2.91 19.93
N HIS A 23 2.70 -3.27 18.91
CA HIS A 23 4.02 -2.72 18.64
C HIS A 23 4.16 -2.22 17.20
N PRO A 24 3.31 -1.29 16.73
CA PRO A 24 3.38 -0.79 15.37
C PRO A 24 4.68 -0.02 15.15
N GLU A 25 5.40 -0.42 14.11
CA GLU A 25 6.65 0.19 13.64
C GLU A 25 6.40 0.81 12.26
N VAL A 26 7.01 1.96 11.97
CA VAL A 26 6.71 2.75 10.76
C VAL A 26 7.94 2.81 9.87
N GLY A 27 7.73 2.73 8.55
CA GLY A 27 8.80 2.92 7.59
C GLY A 27 9.49 1.60 7.23
N THR A 28 10.77 1.71 6.84
CA THR A 28 11.58 0.56 6.40
C THR A 28 12.18 -0.26 7.55
N CYS A 29 12.35 0.33 8.73
CA CYS A 29 13.01 -0.30 9.87
C CYS A 29 11.96 -0.79 10.88
N LEU A 30 11.64 -2.08 10.82
CA LEU A 30 10.63 -2.78 11.63
C LEU A 30 11.30 -3.89 12.46
N PRO A 31 12.25 -3.57 13.38
CA PRO A 31 13.06 -4.57 14.04
C PRO A 31 12.25 -5.56 14.88
N ASN A 32 11.16 -5.14 15.53
CA ASN A 32 10.33 -6.03 16.35
C ASN A 32 9.40 -6.87 15.48
N THR A 33 8.69 -6.26 14.52
CA THR A 33 7.77 -6.97 13.62
C THR A 33 8.53 -7.97 12.74
N LYS A 34 9.67 -7.56 12.15
CA LYS A 34 10.56 -8.47 11.41
C LYS A 34 10.95 -9.65 12.28
N LYS A 35 11.45 -9.40 13.49
CA LYS A 35 11.91 -10.46 14.39
C LYS A 35 10.78 -11.43 14.69
N TYR A 36 9.60 -10.91 15.01
CA TYR A 36 8.42 -11.72 15.29
C TYR A 36 8.06 -12.63 14.12
N VAL A 37 7.87 -12.06 12.92
CA VAL A 37 7.54 -12.82 11.71
C VAL A 37 8.60 -13.87 11.40
N LYS A 38 9.88 -13.51 11.51
CA LYS A 38 11.01 -14.44 11.30
C LYS A 38 10.96 -15.62 12.27
N ASP A 39 10.78 -15.36 13.55
CA ASP A 39 10.72 -16.41 14.59
C ASP A 39 9.52 -17.34 14.37
N ARG A 40 8.35 -16.78 14.00
CA ARG A 40 7.14 -17.55 13.69
C ARG A 40 7.35 -18.47 12.50
N LEU A 41 7.93 -17.97 11.40
CA LEU A 41 8.27 -18.78 10.23
C LEU A 41 9.28 -19.89 10.55
N VAL A 42 10.34 -19.59 11.32
CA VAL A 42 11.30 -20.61 11.78
C VAL A 42 10.62 -21.68 12.62
N GLY A 43 9.73 -21.30 13.53
CA GLY A 43 8.92 -22.24 14.33
C GLY A 43 8.03 -23.16 13.49
N MET A 44 7.63 -22.72 12.29
CA MET A 44 6.88 -23.51 11.30
C MET A 44 7.78 -24.32 10.35
N GLY A 45 9.11 -24.32 10.57
CA GLY A 45 10.09 -25.06 9.77
C GLY A 45 10.45 -24.38 8.44
N TYR A 46 10.26 -23.07 8.31
CA TYR A 46 10.77 -22.29 7.19
C TYR A 46 12.17 -21.75 7.46
N GLU A 47 12.88 -21.41 6.38
CA GLU A 47 14.16 -20.71 6.40
C GLU A 47 13.97 -19.29 5.83
N PRO A 48 13.41 -18.34 6.59
CA PRO A 48 13.19 -16.98 6.13
C PRO A 48 14.51 -16.22 5.94
N VAL A 49 14.63 -15.56 4.80
CA VAL A 49 15.78 -14.71 4.42
C VAL A 49 15.35 -13.25 4.44
N GLU A 50 16.15 -12.40 5.08
CA GLU A 50 16.00 -10.95 4.98
C GLU A 50 16.75 -10.46 3.72
N ILE A 51 16.02 -9.93 2.74
CA ILE A 51 16.60 -9.53 1.44
C ILE A 51 16.84 -8.01 1.32
N CYS A 52 16.11 -7.22 2.10
CA CYS A 52 16.33 -5.79 2.34
C CYS A 52 15.99 -5.48 3.80
N GLU A 53 16.22 -4.26 4.27
CA GLU A 53 15.87 -3.84 5.64
C GLU A 53 14.42 -4.23 5.95
N SER A 54 14.20 -5.14 6.91
CA SER A 54 12.88 -5.64 7.31
C SER A 54 12.09 -6.45 6.29
N GLY A 55 12.57 -6.64 5.06
CA GLY A 55 11.91 -7.44 4.03
C GLY A 55 12.27 -8.92 4.13
N LEU A 56 11.29 -9.77 4.48
CA LEU A 56 11.49 -11.21 4.65
C LEU A 56 10.87 -12.00 3.49
N VAL A 57 11.59 -13.02 3.04
CA VAL A 57 11.12 -14.00 2.06
C VAL A 57 11.30 -15.40 2.62
N ALA A 58 10.27 -16.22 2.49
CA ALA A 58 10.34 -17.66 2.77
C ALA A 58 9.73 -18.43 1.60
N THR A 59 10.17 -19.67 1.38
CA THR A 59 9.63 -20.52 0.31
C THR A 59 9.19 -21.88 0.84
N ILE A 60 8.20 -22.47 0.18
CA ILE A 60 7.82 -23.86 0.38
C ILE A 60 7.56 -24.51 -0.97
N THR A 61 8.21 -25.64 -1.20
CA THR A 61 8.08 -26.44 -2.41
C THR A 61 7.47 -27.79 -2.07
N GLY A 62 6.46 -28.21 -2.82
CA GLY A 62 5.97 -29.59 -2.80
C GLY A 62 6.68 -30.41 -3.88
N GLU A 63 5.98 -30.75 -4.96
CA GLU A 63 6.59 -31.25 -6.19
C GLU A 63 7.29 -30.11 -6.94
N ASP A 64 8.56 -30.28 -7.29
CA ASP A 64 9.31 -29.27 -8.03
C ASP A 64 8.98 -29.32 -9.52
N THR A 65 8.07 -28.43 -9.93
CA THR A 65 7.64 -28.26 -11.33
C THR A 65 8.30 -27.05 -12.01
N GLY A 66 9.15 -26.30 -11.30
CA GLY A 66 9.66 -25.00 -11.73
C GLY A 66 8.62 -23.87 -11.71
N ARG A 67 7.37 -24.13 -11.33
CA ARG A 67 6.33 -23.10 -11.18
C ARG A 67 6.41 -22.46 -9.81
N CYS A 68 6.18 -21.16 -9.75
CA CYS A 68 6.17 -20.41 -8.51
C CYS A 68 5.09 -19.32 -8.50
N ILE A 69 4.38 -19.20 -7.38
CA ILE A 69 3.48 -18.09 -7.08
C ILE A 69 3.97 -17.33 -5.85
N LEU A 70 3.89 -16.00 -5.91
CA LEU A 70 4.24 -15.10 -4.83
C LEU A 70 2.98 -14.70 -4.06
N LEU A 71 3.04 -14.77 -2.72
CA LEU A 71 2.02 -14.27 -1.80
C LEU A 71 2.63 -13.14 -0.97
N ARG A 72 2.04 -11.94 -1.02
CA ARG A 72 2.58 -10.75 -0.31
C ARG A 72 1.66 -10.28 0.81
N ALA A 73 2.26 -9.90 1.93
CA ALA A 73 1.67 -9.09 2.99
C ALA A 73 2.65 -7.97 3.36
N ASP A 74 2.13 -6.75 3.54
CA ASP A 74 2.82 -5.63 4.17
C ASP A 74 2.80 -5.76 5.70
N MET A 75 3.68 -5.01 6.38
CA MET A 75 3.94 -5.15 7.81
C MET A 75 4.05 -3.84 8.59
N ASP A 76 4.14 -2.69 7.94
CA ASP A 76 4.36 -1.41 8.60
C ASP A 76 3.05 -0.85 9.21
N GLY A 77 3.21 0.00 10.23
CA GLY A 77 2.14 0.79 10.81
C GLY A 77 2.23 2.26 10.38
N LEU A 78 1.35 3.08 10.94
CA LEU A 78 1.23 4.50 10.65
C LEU A 78 1.57 5.37 11.87
N LYS A 79 2.02 6.61 11.63
CA LYS A 79 2.15 7.66 12.65
C LYS A 79 0.79 8.25 13.06
N VAL A 80 -0.06 7.38 13.60
CA VAL A 80 -1.40 7.68 14.09
C VAL A 80 -1.47 7.15 15.52
N ALA A 81 -1.91 7.99 16.47
CA ALA A 81 -2.09 7.53 17.84
C ALA A 81 -3.33 6.64 17.92
N ASP A 82 -3.18 5.43 18.46
CA ASP A 82 -4.29 4.51 18.65
C ASP A 82 -5.25 5.03 19.75
N ARG A 83 -6.47 5.38 19.34
CA ARG A 83 -7.56 5.85 20.19
C ARG A 83 -8.73 4.89 20.23
N THR A 84 -8.48 3.62 19.93
CA THR A 84 -9.44 2.55 20.13
C THR A 84 -9.56 2.20 21.62
N GLU A 85 -10.60 1.45 21.95
CA GLU A 85 -10.82 0.88 23.30
C GLU A 85 -10.41 -0.60 23.36
N LEU A 86 -9.58 -1.05 22.41
CA LEU A 86 -9.11 -2.44 22.35
C LEU A 86 -8.15 -2.74 23.50
N ALA A 87 -8.27 -3.94 24.09
CA ALA A 87 -7.39 -4.38 25.17
C ALA A 87 -5.91 -4.57 24.76
N PHE A 88 -5.64 -4.55 23.46
CA PHE A 88 -4.32 -4.73 22.85
C PHE A 88 -3.92 -3.53 21.99
N LYS A 89 -4.55 -2.36 22.18
CA LYS A 89 -4.19 -1.13 21.49
C LYS A 89 -2.71 -0.79 21.68
N SER A 90 -2.12 -0.11 20.72
CA SER A 90 -0.74 0.35 20.85
C SER A 90 -0.64 1.58 21.77
N GLU A 91 0.52 1.76 22.41
CA GLU A 91 0.78 2.90 23.31
C GLU A 91 1.99 3.75 22.89
N ASN A 92 2.65 3.40 21.79
CA ASN A 92 3.86 4.04 21.31
C ASN A 92 3.62 5.26 20.38
N GLY A 93 2.35 5.66 20.20
CA GLY A 93 1.95 6.77 19.33
C GLY A 93 1.85 6.44 17.84
N ASN A 94 2.07 5.17 17.46
CA ASN A 94 1.81 4.64 16.12
C ASN A 94 0.63 3.64 16.19
N MET A 95 0.04 3.26 15.05
CA MET A 95 -1.11 2.34 14.98
C MET A 95 -1.07 1.56 13.66
N HIS A 96 -1.49 0.29 13.65
CA HIS A 96 -1.84 -0.42 12.41
C HIS A 96 -3.23 0.02 11.91
N ALA A 97 -3.36 1.30 11.56
CA ALA A 97 -4.64 1.89 11.13
C ALA A 97 -5.03 1.53 9.67
N CYS A 98 -4.18 0.78 8.96
CA CYS A 98 -4.46 0.24 7.63
C CYS A 98 -4.66 -1.29 7.62
N GLY A 99 -4.44 -1.95 8.77
CA GLY A 99 -4.66 -3.40 8.91
C GLY A 99 -3.49 -4.30 8.48
N HIS A 100 -2.27 -3.77 8.34
CA HIS A 100 -1.09 -4.56 7.92
C HIS A 100 -0.71 -5.66 8.93
N ASP A 101 -1.11 -5.49 10.20
CA ASP A 101 -1.07 -6.55 11.22
C ASP A 101 -2.00 -7.72 10.87
N MET A 102 -3.18 -7.46 10.31
CA MET A 102 -4.08 -8.49 9.79
C MET A 102 -3.46 -9.19 8.59
N HIS A 103 -2.88 -8.45 7.65
CA HIS A 103 -2.25 -9.01 6.45
C HIS A 103 -1.11 -9.96 6.81
N THR A 104 -0.23 -9.51 7.70
CA THR A 104 0.89 -10.30 8.22
C THR A 104 0.40 -11.57 8.91
N ALA A 105 -0.60 -11.46 9.80
CA ALA A 105 -1.15 -12.62 10.51
C ALA A 105 -1.83 -13.62 9.56
N MET A 106 -2.56 -13.14 8.55
CA MET A 106 -3.18 -13.99 7.52
C MET A 106 -2.12 -14.74 6.71
N LEU A 107 -1.00 -14.10 6.35
CA LEU A 107 0.07 -14.75 5.60
C LEU A 107 0.87 -15.73 6.46
N LEU A 108 1.06 -15.46 7.75
CA LEU A 108 1.62 -16.43 8.71
C LEU A 108 0.70 -17.65 8.85
N GLY A 109 -0.61 -17.44 8.97
CA GLY A 109 -1.61 -18.52 8.96
C GLY A 109 -1.58 -19.33 7.66
N ALA A 110 -1.45 -18.65 6.52
CA ALA A 110 -1.28 -19.32 5.22
C ALA A 110 0.02 -20.14 5.16
N ALA A 111 1.14 -19.63 5.70
CA ALA A 111 2.39 -20.39 5.80
C ALA A 111 2.19 -21.68 6.59
N ARG A 112 1.48 -21.61 7.73
CA ARG A 112 1.16 -22.79 8.54
C ARG A 112 0.33 -23.82 7.77
N LEU A 113 -0.69 -23.36 7.04
CA LEU A 113 -1.52 -24.22 6.17
C LEU A 113 -0.72 -24.83 5.03
N LEU A 114 0.08 -24.04 4.32
CA LEU A 114 0.90 -24.53 3.21
C LEU A 114 1.90 -25.60 3.70
N ARG A 115 2.43 -25.47 4.92
CA ARG A 115 3.26 -26.51 5.53
C ARG A 115 2.48 -27.80 5.81
N GLU A 116 1.26 -27.71 6.32
CA GLU A 116 0.38 -28.87 6.55
C GLU A 116 0.02 -29.58 5.24
N TYR A 117 -0.24 -28.81 4.17
CA TYR A 117 -0.67 -29.30 2.87
C TYR A 117 0.49 -29.35 1.85
N GLN A 118 1.74 -29.42 2.30
CA GLN A 118 2.93 -29.32 1.43
C GLN A 118 2.92 -30.38 0.30
N SER A 119 2.44 -31.59 0.58
CA SER A 119 2.36 -32.69 -0.40
C SER A 119 1.35 -32.44 -1.52
N ALA A 120 0.43 -31.47 -1.37
CA ALA A 120 -0.53 -31.09 -2.41
C ALA A 120 -0.02 -29.95 -3.30
N ILE A 121 1.16 -29.37 -3.01
CA ILE A 121 1.73 -28.25 -3.76
C ILE A 121 2.46 -28.79 -5.00
N LYS A 122 2.07 -28.36 -6.21
CA LYS A 122 2.74 -28.68 -7.48
C LYS A 122 3.63 -27.53 -7.98
N GLY A 123 4.61 -27.17 -7.17
CA GLY A 123 5.59 -26.12 -7.45
C GLY A 123 6.04 -25.47 -6.15
N THR A 124 6.31 -24.16 -6.20
CA THR A 124 6.80 -23.38 -5.07
C THR A 124 5.87 -22.21 -4.74
N VAL A 125 5.57 -22.03 -3.46
CA VAL A 125 4.97 -20.79 -2.95
C VAL A 125 6.06 -19.94 -2.32
N LYS A 126 6.16 -18.68 -2.76
CA LYS A 126 7.06 -17.68 -2.21
C LYS A 126 6.26 -16.70 -1.34
N LEU A 127 6.51 -16.74 -0.03
CA LEU A 127 5.90 -15.87 0.97
C LEU A 127 6.76 -14.62 1.10
N VAL A 128 6.14 -13.46 0.95
CA VAL A 128 6.80 -12.15 0.93
C VAL A 128 6.18 -11.26 1.99
N PHE A 129 6.98 -10.91 2.98
CA PHE A 129 6.61 -9.99 4.05
C PHE A 129 7.36 -8.69 3.83
N GLN A 130 6.63 -7.65 3.46
CA GLN A 130 7.16 -6.40 2.93
C GLN A 130 7.03 -5.26 3.97
N PRO A 131 8.07 -4.43 4.16
CA PRO A 131 7.99 -3.21 4.97
C PRO A 131 7.57 -2.00 4.13
N ASP A 132 7.27 -0.88 4.78
CA ASP A 132 7.12 0.46 4.17
C ASP A 132 6.20 0.56 2.93
N GLU A 133 5.02 -0.05 3.01
CA GLU A 133 3.97 0.18 2.01
C GLU A 133 3.48 1.63 2.08
N GLU A 134 3.25 2.15 3.28
CA GLU A 134 2.68 3.49 3.50
C GLU A 134 3.65 4.61 3.05
N GLY A 135 4.95 4.31 3.04
CA GLY A 135 5.99 5.18 2.52
C GLY A 135 6.22 5.06 1.01
N PHE A 136 5.57 4.10 0.34
CA PHE A 136 5.71 3.83 -1.09
C PHE A 136 7.13 3.42 -1.54
N THR A 137 7.95 2.89 -0.62
CA THR A 137 9.32 2.47 -0.94
C THR A 137 9.56 0.97 -0.74
N GLY A 138 8.69 0.29 0.00
CA GLY A 138 8.77 -1.14 0.31
C GLY A 138 8.90 -2.04 -0.89
N ALA A 139 7.94 -1.97 -1.82
CA ALA A 139 7.91 -2.82 -2.99
C ALA A 139 9.14 -2.59 -3.89
N LYS A 140 9.57 -1.33 -4.05
CA LYS A 140 10.79 -1.01 -4.83
C LYS A 140 12.03 -1.63 -4.19
N ALA A 141 12.18 -1.53 -2.87
CA ALA A 141 13.30 -2.14 -2.15
C ALA A 141 13.31 -3.67 -2.29
N MET A 142 12.14 -4.33 -2.20
CA MET A 142 12.01 -5.78 -2.40
C MET A 142 12.38 -6.20 -3.83
N LEU A 143 11.92 -5.44 -4.84
CA LEU A 143 12.22 -5.68 -6.26
C LEU A 143 13.72 -5.52 -6.54
N GLU A 144 14.34 -4.45 -6.05
CA GLU A 144 15.78 -4.20 -6.17
C GLU A 144 16.60 -5.30 -5.48
N ALA A 145 16.16 -5.78 -4.32
CA ALA A 145 16.75 -6.90 -3.59
C ALA A 145 16.55 -8.26 -4.28
N GLY A 146 15.79 -8.32 -5.38
CA GLY A 146 15.62 -9.53 -6.18
C GLY A 146 14.54 -10.47 -5.68
N VAL A 147 13.47 -9.97 -5.03
CA VAL A 147 12.33 -10.77 -4.58
C VAL A 147 11.72 -11.64 -5.70
N LEU A 148 11.82 -11.21 -6.96
CA LEU A 148 11.34 -11.95 -8.13
C LEU A 148 12.36 -12.94 -8.72
N LYS A 149 13.45 -13.22 -8.01
CA LYS A 149 14.49 -14.17 -8.43
C LYS A 149 14.55 -15.36 -7.46
N ASN A 150 14.99 -16.52 -7.95
CA ASN A 150 15.35 -17.70 -7.16
C ASN A 150 14.36 -18.08 -6.03
N PRO A 151 13.23 -18.75 -6.33
CA PRO A 151 12.69 -19.03 -7.68
C PRO A 151 11.99 -17.81 -8.29
N THR A 152 11.85 -17.77 -9.61
CA THR A 152 11.12 -16.70 -10.30
C THR A 152 9.61 -16.98 -10.27
N PRO A 153 8.78 -16.19 -9.58
CA PRO A 153 7.33 -16.37 -9.61
C PRO A 153 6.76 -16.01 -10.98
N GLN A 154 5.74 -16.74 -11.44
CA GLN A 154 4.98 -16.39 -12.65
C GLN A 154 3.64 -15.71 -12.35
N ALA A 155 3.26 -15.61 -11.07
CA ALA A 155 2.10 -14.85 -10.62
C ALA A 155 2.31 -14.29 -9.20
N GLY A 156 1.63 -13.19 -8.88
CA GLY A 156 1.57 -12.61 -7.54
C GLY A 156 0.14 -12.48 -7.00
N LEU A 157 -0.05 -12.67 -5.70
CA LEU A 157 -1.31 -12.50 -4.99
C LEU A 157 -1.09 -11.73 -3.69
N ALA A 158 -1.89 -10.69 -3.46
CA ALA A 158 -1.92 -9.93 -2.22
C ALA A 158 -3.35 -9.53 -1.87
N PHE A 159 -3.58 -9.26 -0.58
CA PHE A 159 -4.87 -8.79 -0.08
C PHE A 159 -4.71 -7.53 0.73
N HIS A 160 -5.80 -6.77 0.78
CA HIS A 160 -5.96 -5.70 1.74
C HIS A 160 -7.30 -5.84 2.46
N VAL A 161 -7.29 -5.67 3.78
CA VAL A 161 -8.53 -5.60 4.57
C VAL A 161 -9.24 -4.30 4.26
N ASN A 162 -10.55 -4.34 4.03
CA ASN A 162 -11.32 -3.15 3.70
C ASN A 162 -12.35 -2.88 4.79
N SER A 163 -12.11 -1.84 5.59
CA SER A 163 -13.07 -1.38 6.59
C SER A 163 -14.32 -0.82 5.92
N GLY A 164 -15.49 -1.05 6.50
CA GLY A 164 -16.77 -0.59 5.96
C GLY A 164 -17.32 -1.51 4.86
N THR A 165 -16.67 -2.64 4.59
CA THR A 165 -17.19 -3.71 3.70
C THR A 165 -17.55 -4.94 4.52
N PRO A 166 -18.67 -5.62 4.22
CA PRO A 166 -19.13 -6.81 4.97
C PRO A 166 -18.05 -7.87 5.15
N SER A 167 -17.99 -8.45 6.36
CA SER A 167 -16.87 -9.29 6.78
C SER A 167 -16.71 -10.56 5.93
N GLY A 168 -15.56 -10.66 5.26
CA GLY A 168 -15.21 -11.77 4.37
C GLY A 168 -15.85 -11.71 2.98
N LEU A 169 -16.48 -10.60 2.60
CA LEU A 169 -16.80 -10.31 1.21
C LEU A 169 -15.51 -9.92 0.48
N VAL A 170 -15.15 -10.63 -0.58
CA VAL A 170 -13.93 -10.40 -1.35
C VAL A 170 -14.27 -9.58 -2.59
N LEU A 171 -13.69 -8.39 -2.70
CA LEU A 171 -13.86 -7.49 -3.84
C LEU A 171 -12.76 -7.77 -4.87
N CYS A 172 -13.18 -8.07 -6.09
CA CYS A 172 -12.31 -8.49 -7.18
C CYS A 172 -12.35 -7.47 -8.31
N GLY A 173 -11.47 -6.47 -8.23
CA GLY A 173 -11.32 -5.46 -9.28
C GLY A 173 -10.47 -5.93 -10.45
N ARG A 174 -10.82 -5.51 -11.67
CA ARG A 174 -10.06 -5.84 -12.90
C ARG A 174 -9.35 -4.62 -13.47
N GLY A 175 -8.27 -4.85 -14.23
CA GLY A 175 -7.55 -3.78 -14.91
C GLY A 175 -6.95 -2.79 -13.92
N THR A 176 -7.05 -1.49 -14.17
CA THR A 176 -6.56 -0.48 -13.23
C THR A 176 -7.51 -0.34 -12.04
N PHE A 177 -7.17 -1.02 -10.94
CA PHE A 177 -8.04 -1.13 -9.77
C PHE A 177 -7.74 -0.07 -8.70
N MET A 178 -6.52 0.45 -8.62
CA MET A 178 -6.18 1.53 -7.69
C MET A 178 -5.35 2.60 -8.39
N ALA A 179 -5.58 3.86 -8.03
CA ALA A 179 -4.83 4.99 -8.57
C ALA A 179 -3.37 4.95 -8.14
N GLY A 180 -2.46 5.37 -9.01
CA GLY A 180 -1.10 5.67 -8.61
C GLY A 180 -1.05 6.94 -7.76
N CYS A 181 0.00 7.10 -6.96
CA CYS A 181 0.26 8.32 -6.21
C CYS A 181 1.66 8.82 -6.54
N THR A 182 1.82 10.13 -6.73
CA THR A 182 3.12 10.78 -6.81
C THR A 182 3.14 11.94 -5.83
N LEU A 183 4.02 11.85 -4.83
CA LEU A 183 4.25 12.90 -3.86
C LEU A 183 5.37 13.82 -4.38
N PHE A 184 5.15 15.13 -4.38
CA PHE A 184 6.12 16.09 -4.90
C PHE A 184 6.31 17.28 -3.98
N ARG A 185 7.48 17.91 -4.09
CA ARG A 185 7.81 19.19 -3.45
C ARG A 185 8.19 20.22 -4.49
N ILE A 186 7.69 21.44 -4.32
CA ILE A 186 8.14 22.65 -5.03
C ILE A 186 8.84 23.54 -4.00
N THR A 187 10.10 23.86 -4.27
CA THR A 187 10.88 24.82 -3.48
C THR A 187 11.02 26.10 -4.27
N VAL A 188 10.44 27.18 -3.75
CA VAL A 188 10.42 28.51 -4.38
C VAL A 188 11.40 29.42 -3.65
N LYS A 189 12.39 29.93 -4.37
CA LYS A 189 13.45 30.79 -3.83
C LYS A 189 13.31 32.21 -4.35
N GLY A 190 13.45 33.16 -3.43
CA GLY A 190 13.48 34.59 -3.68
C GLY A 190 14.71 35.23 -3.04
N VAL A 191 14.56 36.48 -2.61
CA VAL A 191 15.56 37.22 -1.85
C VAL A 191 14.84 37.91 -0.71
N GLY A 192 15.09 37.46 0.51
CA GLY A 192 14.44 38.00 1.69
C GLY A 192 14.90 39.41 2.02
N CYS A 193 13.98 40.24 2.52
CA CYS A 193 14.24 41.64 2.85
C CYS A 193 13.26 42.16 3.92
N HIS A 194 13.44 43.41 4.33
CA HIS A 194 12.49 44.08 5.23
C HIS A 194 11.14 44.27 4.53
N GLY A 195 10.02 43.97 5.21
CA GLY A 195 8.68 43.99 4.61
C GLY A 195 8.23 45.37 4.12
N ALA A 196 8.82 46.45 4.64
CA ALA A 196 8.59 47.82 4.19
C ALA A 196 9.53 48.30 3.05
N MET A 197 10.44 47.44 2.58
CA MET A 197 11.39 47.75 1.49
C MET A 197 11.39 46.64 0.43
N PRO A 198 10.22 46.29 -0.15
CA PRO A 198 10.07 45.14 -1.05
C PRO A 198 10.91 45.25 -2.33
N GLU A 199 11.27 46.46 -2.76
CA GLU A 199 12.12 46.73 -3.93
C GLU A 199 13.55 46.18 -3.78
N THR A 200 13.97 45.87 -2.54
CA THR A 200 15.30 45.31 -2.24
C THR A 200 15.35 43.78 -2.27
N GLY A 201 14.22 43.12 -2.50
CA GLY A 201 14.10 41.66 -2.50
C GLY A 201 13.30 41.10 -3.67
N VAL A 202 13.01 39.79 -3.56
CA VAL A 202 12.13 39.04 -4.45
C VAL A 202 11.26 38.18 -3.54
N ASP A 203 9.95 38.43 -3.54
CA ASP A 203 9.03 37.79 -2.59
C ASP A 203 8.63 36.37 -3.03
N PRO A 204 9.15 35.31 -2.37
CA PRO A 204 8.80 33.95 -2.75
C PRO A 204 7.38 33.56 -2.31
N ILE A 205 6.74 34.27 -1.37
CA ILE A 205 5.33 34.03 -1.00
C ILE A 205 4.43 34.42 -2.16
N ASN A 206 4.65 35.61 -2.74
CA ASN A 206 3.91 36.04 -3.92
C ASN A 206 4.10 35.07 -5.09
N ILE A 207 5.34 34.63 -5.35
CA ILE A 207 5.64 33.66 -6.41
C ILE A 207 4.90 32.34 -6.18
N ALA A 208 4.99 31.79 -4.96
CA ALA A 208 4.35 30.54 -4.61
C ALA A 208 2.82 30.60 -4.74
N ALA A 209 2.20 31.74 -4.41
CA ALA A 209 0.76 31.96 -4.60
C ALA A 209 0.38 31.92 -6.09
N HIS A 210 1.16 32.57 -6.96
CA HIS A 210 0.93 32.52 -8.40
C HIS A 210 1.16 31.12 -8.99
N ILE A 211 2.16 30.39 -8.50
CA ILE A 211 2.35 28.98 -8.87
C ILE A 211 1.12 28.16 -8.49
N TYR A 212 0.67 28.25 -7.24
CA TYR A 212 -0.51 27.53 -6.75
C TYR A 212 -1.76 27.74 -7.64
N LEU A 213 -2.02 29.00 -8.02
CA LEU A 213 -3.12 29.36 -8.91
C LEU A 213 -2.92 28.78 -10.31
N ALA A 214 -1.73 28.90 -10.89
CA ALA A 214 -1.43 28.40 -12.23
C ALA A 214 -1.53 26.88 -12.33
N LEU A 215 -1.19 26.13 -11.27
CA LEU A 215 -1.30 24.67 -11.25
C LEU A 215 -2.75 24.17 -11.42
N GLN A 216 -3.76 24.99 -11.08
CA GLN A 216 -5.17 24.60 -11.26
C GLN A 216 -5.56 24.42 -12.74
N GLU A 217 -4.83 25.06 -13.65
CA GLU A 217 -5.08 24.93 -15.09
C GLU A 217 -4.71 23.55 -15.64
N ILE A 218 -3.84 22.78 -14.96
CA ILE A 218 -3.46 21.44 -15.41
C ILE A 218 -4.70 20.54 -15.51
N THR A 219 -5.46 20.42 -14.42
CA THR A 219 -6.66 19.58 -14.39
C THR A 219 -7.82 20.23 -15.15
N ALA A 220 -7.89 21.57 -15.18
CA ALA A 220 -8.98 22.27 -15.85
C ALA A 220 -8.85 22.29 -17.39
N ARG A 221 -7.62 22.37 -17.93
CA ARG A 221 -7.38 22.67 -19.36
C ARG A 221 -6.42 21.73 -20.08
N GLU A 222 -5.47 21.09 -19.38
CA GLU A 222 -4.46 20.25 -20.03
C GLU A 222 -4.84 18.76 -20.05
N ILE A 223 -5.58 18.29 -19.04
CA ILE A 223 -6.00 16.89 -18.94
C ILE A 223 -7.34 16.68 -19.65
N PRO A 224 -7.51 15.60 -20.46
CA PRO A 224 -8.81 15.27 -21.04
C PRO A 224 -9.88 15.09 -19.96
N ALA A 225 -11.04 15.73 -20.12
CA ALA A 225 -12.12 15.72 -19.12
C ALA A 225 -12.66 14.31 -18.76
N LYS A 226 -12.40 13.30 -19.60
CA LYS A 226 -12.78 11.89 -19.36
C LYS A 226 -11.67 11.05 -18.72
N LYS A 227 -10.50 11.63 -18.43
CA LYS A 227 -9.41 10.96 -17.71
C LYS A 227 -9.40 11.42 -16.25
N PRO A 228 -9.61 10.51 -15.28
CA PRO A 228 -9.53 10.87 -13.87
C PRO A 228 -8.11 11.30 -13.50
N ALA A 229 -8.00 12.49 -12.90
CA ALA A 229 -6.75 12.99 -12.34
C ALA A 229 -7.06 13.95 -11.19
N VAL A 230 -6.30 13.83 -10.11
CA VAL A 230 -6.36 14.74 -8.96
C VAL A 230 -4.96 15.28 -8.71
N VAL A 231 -4.86 16.60 -8.57
CA VAL A 231 -3.66 17.28 -8.08
C VAL A 231 -4.06 18.01 -6.82
N THR A 232 -3.47 17.64 -5.68
CA THR A 232 -3.80 18.23 -4.38
C THR A 232 -2.55 18.88 -3.80
N ILE A 233 -2.68 20.12 -3.34
CA ILE A 233 -1.64 20.80 -2.55
C ILE A 233 -2.01 20.65 -1.08
N GLY A 234 -1.25 19.84 -0.36
CA GLY A 234 -1.50 19.54 1.05
C GLY A 234 -0.73 20.44 2.01
N LYS A 235 0.35 21.07 1.55
CA LYS A 235 1.22 21.93 2.36
C LYS A 235 1.66 23.15 1.58
N PHE A 236 1.62 24.29 2.25
CA PHE A 236 2.15 25.56 1.76
C PHE A 236 2.76 26.29 2.97
N SER A 237 4.08 26.49 2.99
CA SER A 237 4.77 27.05 4.16
C SER A 237 5.89 27.99 3.76
N GLY A 238 5.91 29.18 4.37
CA GLY A 238 6.91 30.21 4.12
C GLY A 238 6.81 31.35 5.13
N GLY A 239 7.95 31.94 5.48
CA GLY A 239 8.01 33.03 6.46
C GLY A 239 8.00 32.58 7.93
N LYS A 240 8.38 33.50 8.81
CA LYS A 240 8.34 33.33 10.28
C LYS A 240 7.83 34.59 10.99
N ALA A 241 8.30 35.76 10.56
CA ALA A 241 7.88 37.05 11.09
C ALA A 241 7.04 37.81 10.05
N PRO A 242 6.02 38.57 10.45
CA PRO A 242 5.10 39.23 9.53
C PRO A 242 5.71 40.45 8.82
N ASN A 243 6.83 40.98 9.31
CA ASN A 243 7.51 42.15 8.76
C ASN A 243 8.77 41.81 7.96
N ILE A 244 8.95 40.54 7.57
CA ILE A 244 10.11 40.06 6.82
C ILE A 244 9.62 39.26 5.61
N ILE A 245 10.09 39.63 4.42
CA ILE A 245 9.95 38.79 3.23
C ILE A 245 10.95 37.63 3.37
N PRO A 246 10.52 36.35 3.31
CA PRO A 246 11.42 35.22 3.51
C PRO A 246 12.32 34.96 2.31
N GLN A 247 13.30 34.07 2.51
CA GLN A 247 14.18 33.59 1.43
C GLN A 247 13.51 32.50 0.59
N GLU A 248 12.58 31.74 1.17
CA GLU A 248 12.06 30.51 0.58
C GLU A 248 10.61 30.23 1.00
N VAL A 249 9.87 29.56 0.12
CA VAL A 249 8.57 28.92 0.37
C VAL A 249 8.61 27.48 -0.14
N VAL A 250 8.00 26.57 0.62
CA VAL A 250 7.86 25.16 0.29
C VAL A 250 6.39 24.82 0.06
N ILE A 251 6.09 24.18 -1.08
CA ILE A 251 4.79 23.62 -1.42
C ILE A 251 4.95 22.10 -1.54
N GLU A 252 4.10 21.31 -0.91
CA GLU A 252 4.06 19.85 -1.11
C GLU A 252 2.65 19.41 -1.49
N GLY A 253 2.58 18.42 -2.38
CA GLY A 253 1.32 17.94 -2.93
C GLY A 253 1.39 16.52 -3.47
N THR A 254 0.24 16.03 -3.91
CA THR A 254 0.06 14.69 -4.50
C THR A 254 -0.56 14.78 -5.89
N ILE A 255 -0.18 13.84 -6.75
CA ILE A 255 -0.84 13.55 -8.02
C ILE A 255 -1.46 12.16 -7.89
N ARG A 256 -2.75 12.01 -8.24
CA ARG A 256 -3.42 10.70 -8.32
C ARG A 256 -4.05 10.51 -9.68
N THR A 257 -3.74 9.40 -10.34
CA THR A 257 -4.31 9.03 -11.64
C THR A 257 -4.39 7.52 -11.79
N PHE A 258 -5.16 7.03 -12.76
CA PHE A 258 -5.17 5.63 -13.19
C PHE A 258 -4.22 5.35 -14.37
N ASP A 259 -3.33 6.29 -14.71
CA ASP A 259 -2.48 6.24 -15.91
C ASP A 259 -1.06 6.74 -15.56
N ARG A 260 -0.09 5.82 -15.60
CA ARG A 260 1.31 6.10 -15.24
C ARG A 260 1.91 7.24 -16.08
N ASP A 261 1.61 7.26 -17.37
CA ASP A 261 2.15 8.28 -18.29
C ASP A 261 1.51 9.63 -18.05
N LEU A 262 0.22 9.65 -17.69
CA LEU A 262 -0.48 10.85 -17.26
C LEU A 262 0.12 11.42 -15.98
N SER A 263 0.39 10.60 -14.94
CA SER A 263 1.05 11.05 -13.72
C SER A 263 2.40 11.70 -14.00
N ALA A 264 3.25 11.05 -14.81
CA ALA A 264 4.55 11.57 -15.20
C ALA A 264 4.42 12.87 -16.03
N GLY A 265 3.40 12.96 -16.89
CA GLY A 265 3.06 14.16 -17.63
C GLY A 265 2.70 15.33 -16.73
N ILE A 266 1.82 15.11 -15.76
CA ILE A 266 1.40 16.11 -14.78
C ILE A 266 2.61 16.63 -13.99
N LEU A 267 3.49 15.75 -13.49
CA LEU A 267 4.69 16.17 -12.76
C LEU A 267 5.61 17.07 -13.60
N ARG A 268 5.81 16.72 -14.88
CA ARG A 268 6.57 17.57 -15.82
C ARG A 268 5.91 18.94 -16.02
N ARG A 269 4.57 18.98 -16.08
CA ARG A 269 3.82 20.24 -16.23
C ARG A 269 3.89 21.10 -14.98
N ILE A 270 3.78 20.51 -13.79
CA ILE A 270 4.02 21.19 -12.51
C ILE A 270 5.41 21.84 -12.54
N ALA A 271 6.46 21.09 -12.88
CA ALA A 271 7.82 21.61 -12.96
C ALA A 271 7.96 22.79 -13.95
N ALA A 272 7.38 22.68 -15.14
CA ALA A 272 7.44 23.73 -16.15
C ALA A 272 6.70 25.02 -15.72
N ILE A 273 5.49 24.88 -15.16
CA ILE A 273 4.68 26.01 -14.68
C ILE A 273 5.37 26.70 -13.50
N SER A 274 5.85 25.92 -12.53
CA SER A 274 6.55 26.46 -11.36
C SER A 274 7.80 27.25 -11.75
N LYS A 275 8.64 26.68 -12.62
CA LYS A 275 9.85 27.34 -13.11
C LYS A 275 9.52 28.64 -13.85
N SER A 276 8.62 28.59 -14.82
CA SER A 276 8.30 29.76 -15.67
C SER A 276 7.64 30.88 -14.86
N THR A 277 6.77 30.53 -13.92
CA THR A 277 6.13 31.51 -13.03
C THR A 277 7.17 32.17 -12.13
N ALA A 278 8.07 31.40 -11.52
CA ALA A 278 9.12 31.97 -10.67
C ALA A 278 10.06 32.91 -11.44
N GLU A 279 10.48 32.52 -12.65
CA GLU A 279 11.32 33.35 -13.52
C GLU A 279 10.64 34.69 -13.88
N ALA A 280 9.33 34.68 -14.16
CA ALA A 280 8.56 35.90 -14.45
C ALA A 280 8.59 36.92 -13.29
N PHE A 281 8.73 36.45 -12.05
CA PHE A 281 8.84 37.27 -10.86
C PHE A 281 10.29 37.45 -10.36
N ARG A 282 11.29 37.10 -11.17
CA ARG A 282 12.74 37.18 -10.86
C ARG A 282 13.22 36.23 -9.77
N GLY A 283 12.44 35.21 -9.44
CA GLY A 283 12.82 34.14 -8.51
C GLY A 283 13.20 32.85 -9.23
N ALA A 284 13.35 31.77 -8.46
CA ALA A 284 13.59 30.43 -8.98
C ALA A 284 12.67 29.41 -8.30
N ALA A 285 12.30 28.36 -9.01
CA ALA A 285 11.59 27.22 -8.43
C ALA A 285 12.17 25.90 -8.92
N SER A 286 12.28 24.93 -8.03
CA SER A 286 12.65 23.54 -8.34
C SER A 286 11.55 22.60 -7.87
N VAL A 287 11.34 21.53 -8.64
CA VAL A 287 10.37 20.48 -8.29
C VAL A 287 11.09 19.15 -8.16
N GLU A 288 10.81 18.42 -7.09
CA GLU A 288 11.33 17.09 -6.84
C GLU A 288 10.19 16.11 -6.56
N GLU A 289 10.33 14.88 -7.05
CA GLU A 289 9.51 13.74 -6.65
C GLU A 289 10.04 13.21 -5.32
N LEU A 290 9.18 13.15 -4.31
CA LEU A 290 9.54 12.64 -2.99
C LEU A 290 9.34 11.11 -2.91
N ALA A 291 8.23 10.62 -3.47
CA ALA A 291 7.86 9.22 -3.52
C ALA A 291 6.81 8.99 -4.61
N SER A 292 6.74 7.76 -5.14
CA SER A 292 5.73 7.41 -6.14
C SER A 292 5.41 5.93 -6.20
N VAL A 293 4.14 5.62 -6.47
CA VAL A 293 3.68 4.30 -6.90
C VAL A 293 2.89 4.43 -8.19
N PRO A 294 3.07 3.51 -9.14
CA PRO A 294 2.24 3.50 -10.33
C PRO A 294 0.80 3.08 -9.98
N PRO A 295 -0.17 3.27 -10.88
CA PRO A 295 -1.50 2.68 -10.73
C PRO A 295 -1.41 1.16 -10.63
N LEU A 296 -2.20 0.57 -9.74
CA LEU A 296 -2.26 -0.87 -9.53
C LEU A 296 -3.01 -1.52 -10.69
N LEU A 297 -2.32 -2.40 -11.41
CA LEU A 297 -2.87 -3.14 -12.54
C LEU A 297 -3.13 -4.59 -12.13
N ASN A 298 -4.39 -4.98 -12.03
CA ASN A 298 -4.75 -6.37 -11.88
C ASN A 298 -4.78 -7.07 -13.24
N ASP A 299 -4.13 -8.23 -13.34
CA ASP A 299 -4.28 -9.13 -14.47
C ASP A 299 -5.71 -9.73 -14.46
N PRO A 300 -6.55 -9.45 -15.47
CA PRO A 300 -7.95 -9.86 -15.42
C PRO A 300 -8.14 -11.37 -15.34
N GLN A 301 -7.31 -12.15 -16.03
CA GLN A 301 -7.43 -13.62 -16.03
C GLN A 301 -7.01 -14.21 -14.68
N LEU A 302 -5.98 -13.64 -14.05
CA LEU A 302 -5.55 -14.06 -12.73
C LEU A 302 -6.60 -13.70 -11.68
N VAL A 303 -7.16 -12.48 -11.71
CA VAL A 303 -8.26 -12.10 -10.80
C VAL A 303 -9.46 -13.03 -10.94
N ASP A 304 -9.88 -13.35 -12.17
CA ASP A 304 -11.01 -14.25 -12.40
C ASP A 304 -10.74 -15.66 -11.84
N ARG A 305 -9.50 -16.16 -11.96
CA ARG A 305 -9.10 -17.43 -11.34
C ARG A 305 -9.13 -17.36 -9.81
N MET A 306 -8.55 -16.33 -9.20
CA MET A 306 -8.53 -16.16 -7.74
C MET A 306 -9.94 -15.97 -7.17
N ALA A 307 -10.79 -15.23 -7.87
CA ALA A 307 -12.21 -15.10 -7.58
C ALA A 307 -12.91 -16.47 -7.60
N GLY A 308 -12.70 -17.28 -8.65
CA GLY A 308 -13.24 -18.62 -8.76
C GLY A 308 -12.83 -19.53 -7.60
N TYR A 309 -11.53 -19.58 -7.25
CA TYR A 309 -11.06 -20.40 -6.13
C TYR A 309 -11.58 -19.91 -4.78
N THR A 310 -11.78 -18.59 -4.63
CA THR A 310 -12.41 -18.02 -3.43
C THR A 310 -13.88 -18.43 -3.34
N ALA A 311 -14.61 -18.39 -4.45
CA ALA A 311 -15.99 -18.86 -4.51
C ALA A 311 -16.11 -20.37 -4.25
N GLU A 312 -15.14 -21.20 -4.66
CA GLU A 312 -15.08 -22.62 -4.29
C GLU A 312 -14.98 -22.83 -2.76
N LEU A 313 -14.29 -21.94 -2.03
CA LEU A 313 -14.15 -22.03 -0.58
C LEU A 313 -15.38 -21.57 0.19
N PHE A 314 -15.99 -20.45 -0.22
CA PHE A 314 -16.99 -19.73 0.58
C PHE A 314 -18.34 -19.51 -0.11
N GLY A 315 -18.48 -20.00 -1.34
CA GLY A 315 -19.66 -19.85 -2.20
C GLY A 315 -19.64 -18.56 -3.04
N GLU A 316 -20.40 -18.55 -4.12
CA GLU A 316 -20.45 -17.45 -5.12
C GLU A 316 -20.72 -16.06 -4.52
N LYS A 317 -21.52 -15.99 -3.45
CA LYS A 317 -21.88 -14.71 -2.80
C LYS A 317 -20.75 -14.09 -1.97
N SER A 318 -19.65 -14.83 -1.77
CA SER A 318 -18.47 -14.33 -1.06
C SER A 318 -17.58 -13.46 -1.92
N VAL A 319 -17.81 -13.43 -3.24
CA VAL A 319 -17.00 -12.68 -4.19
C VAL A 319 -17.86 -11.64 -4.89
N TYR A 320 -17.35 -10.42 -4.99
CA TYR A 320 -18.01 -9.33 -5.67
C TYR A 320 -17.07 -8.72 -6.72
N PRO A 321 -17.39 -8.85 -8.02
CA PRO A 321 -16.61 -8.20 -9.07
C PRO A 321 -16.79 -6.69 -8.97
N VAL A 322 -15.70 -5.96 -9.15
CA VAL A 322 -15.70 -4.50 -9.16
C VAL A 322 -15.20 -4.00 -10.50
N ASP A 323 -16.03 -3.22 -11.18
CA ASP A 323 -15.72 -2.69 -12.51
C ASP A 323 -15.00 -1.32 -12.46
N GLU A 324 -15.00 -0.65 -11.30
CA GLU A 324 -14.34 0.65 -11.12
C GLU A 324 -13.40 0.64 -9.89
N GLY A 325 -12.18 1.12 -10.11
CA GLY A 325 -11.16 1.18 -9.07
C GLY A 325 -11.33 2.31 -8.05
N GLY A 326 -10.60 2.21 -6.94
CA GLY A 326 -10.52 3.24 -5.91
C GLY A 326 -9.40 4.27 -6.16
N MET A 327 -9.53 5.46 -5.58
CA MET A 327 -8.49 6.50 -5.62
C MET A 327 -7.38 6.32 -4.56
N GLY A 328 -7.50 5.29 -3.72
CA GLY A 328 -6.40 4.81 -2.90
C GLY A 328 -5.22 4.38 -3.75
N SER A 329 -4.05 4.21 -3.13
CA SER A 329 -2.83 3.76 -3.79
C SER A 329 -2.19 2.68 -2.95
N GLU A 330 -1.46 1.79 -3.61
CA GLU A 330 -0.84 0.62 -3.00
C GLU A 330 0.49 0.37 -3.74
N ASP A 331 1.57 0.15 -2.99
CA ASP A 331 2.89 -0.05 -3.60
C ASP A 331 3.09 -1.44 -4.22
N PHE A 332 2.23 -2.42 -3.89
CA PHE A 332 2.14 -3.70 -4.61
C PHE A 332 1.90 -3.48 -6.11
N ALA A 333 1.38 -2.31 -6.50
CA ALA A 333 1.33 -1.86 -7.89
C ALA A 333 2.67 -2.01 -8.62
N ALA A 334 3.82 -1.83 -7.95
CA ALA A 334 5.13 -2.01 -8.59
C ALA A 334 5.34 -3.44 -9.12
N TYR A 335 4.87 -4.47 -8.41
CA TYR A 335 4.95 -5.87 -8.86
C TYR A 335 4.12 -6.07 -10.14
N THR A 336 2.98 -5.41 -10.26
CA THR A 336 2.04 -5.58 -11.39
C THR A 336 2.64 -5.24 -12.77
N TYR A 337 3.75 -4.50 -12.80
CA TYR A 337 4.48 -4.18 -14.04
C TYR A 337 5.57 -5.20 -14.38
N GLU A 338 5.90 -6.10 -13.45
CA GLU A 338 6.96 -7.11 -13.59
C GLU A 338 6.40 -8.52 -13.86
N LEU A 339 5.21 -8.83 -13.34
CA LEU A 339 4.52 -10.11 -13.56
C LEU A 339 2.99 -9.98 -13.40
N PRO A 340 2.20 -10.95 -13.91
CA PRO A 340 0.75 -10.99 -13.67
C PRO A 340 0.43 -11.05 -12.17
N CYS A 341 -0.39 -10.14 -11.70
CA CYS A 341 -0.73 -10.01 -10.28
C CYS A 341 -2.24 -9.89 -10.07
N ALA A 342 -2.71 -10.40 -8.93
CA ALA A 342 -4.06 -10.20 -8.43
C ALA A 342 -4.00 -9.60 -7.03
N TYR A 343 -4.56 -8.41 -6.89
CA TYR A 343 -4.75 -7.71 -5.63
C TYR A 343 -6.24 -7.63 -5.34
N LEU A 344 -6.68 -8.25 -4.25
CA LEU A 344 -8.09 -8.31 -3.87
C LEU A 344 -8.31 -7.57 -2.54
N LEU A 345 -9.51 -7.08 -2.32
CA LEU A 345 -9.89 -6.54 -1.00
C LEU A 345 -10.73 -7.57 -0.26
N ILE A 346 -10.50 -7.76 1.04
CA ILE A 346 -11.36 -8.57 1.91
C ILE A 346 -12.08 -7.67 2.91
N GLY A 347 -13.40 -7.64 2.87
CA GLY A 347 -14.19 -6.84 3.79
C GLY A 347 -13.93 -7.25 5.24
N ALA A 348 -13.75 -6.26 6.11
CA ALA A 348 -13.29 -6.45 7.47
C ALA A 348 -14.17 -5.73 8.50
N GLY A 349 -15.46 -5.62 8.23
CA GLY A 349 -16.44 -5.15 9.20
C GLY A 349 -17.22 -3.92 8.74
N THR A 350 -18.52 -3.92 8.98
CA THR A 350 -19.38 -2.73 8.87
C THR A 350 -20.00 -2.37 10.22
N LYS A 351 -20.54 -1.14 10.32
CA LYS A 351 -21.23 -0.66 11.53
C LYS A 351 -22.47 -1.47 11.88
N GLU A 352 -23.06 -2.14 10.88
CA GLU A 352 -24.19 -3.05 11.07
C GLU A 352 -23.77 -4.38 11.72
N GLU A 353 -22.53 -4.83 11.49
CA GLU A 353 -22.00 -6.06 12.09
C GLU A 353 -21.56 -5.83 13.55
N ASP A 354 -20.83 -4.74 13.79
CA ASP A 354 -20.48 -4.23 15.11
C ASP A 354 -20.28 -2.70 15.02
N SER A 355 -20.81 -1.97 15.99
CA SER A 355 -20.68 -0.50 16.05
C SER A 355 -19.25 0.02 16.13
N LEU A 356 -18.28 -0.82 16.49
CA LEU A 356 -16.86 -0.48 16.51
C LEU A 356 -16.22 -0.54 15.11
N TYR A 357 -16.82 -1.26 14.16
CA TYR A 357 -16.27 -1.44 12.82
C TYR A 357 -16.66 -0.29 11.87
N GLY A 358 -16.09 -0.30 10.67
CA GLY A 358 -16.51 0.56 9.57
C GLY A 358 -16.01 2.01 9.64
N GLU A 359 -15.15 2.35 10.59
CA GLU A 359 -14.37 3.59 10.52
C GLU A 359 -13.38 3.53 9.34
N PRO A 360 -13.11 4.63 8.63
CA PRO A 360 -12.18 4.63 7.50
C PRO A 360 -10.79 4.14 7.90
N MET A 361 -10.10 3.47 6.98
CA MET A 361 -8.67 3.18 7.14
C MET A 361 -7.90 4.50 7.39
N HIS A 362 -6.80 4.43 8.14
CA HIS A 362 -6.00 5.56 8.65
C HIS A 362 -6.68 6.39 9.75
N ASN A 363 -7.90 6.07 10.17
CA ASN A 363 -8.56 6.71 11.31
C ASN A 363 -7.99 6.18 12.64
N GLU A 364 -7.79 7.08 13.62
CA GLU A 364 -7.30 6.74 14.98
C GLU A 364 -8.20 5.79 15.78
N LYS A 365 -9.42 5.48 15.30
CA LYS A 365 -10.39 4.58 15.93
C LYS A 365 -10.77 3.37 15.08
N VAL A 366 -10.06 3.12 13.97
CA VAL A 366 -10.41 1.99 13.11
C VAL A 366 -10.23 0.65 13.83
N VAL A 367 -11.27 -0.18 13.76
CA VAL A 367 -11.26 -1.55 14.27
C VAL A 367 -11.68 -2.47 13.13
N PHE A 368 -10.88 -3.50 12.88
CA PHE A 368 -11.15 -4.53 11.88
C PHE A 368 -11.69 -5.80 12.55
N ASN A 369 -12.58 -6.49 11.86
CA ASN A 369 -13.15 -7.76 12.31
C ASN A 369 -12.12 -8.90 12.22
N GLU A 370 -11.63 -9.37 13.36
CA GLU A 370 -10.65 -10.47 13.46
C GLU A 370 -11.19 -11.83 12.94
N GLU A 371 -12.52 -11.98 12.80
CA GLU A 371 -13.15 -13.19 12.27
C GLU A 371 -12.72 -13.52 10.84
N ILE A 372 -12.19 -12.55 10.10
CA ILE A 372 -11.77 -12.73 8.70
C ILE A 372 -10.35 -13.30 8.55
N LEU A 373 -9.57 -13.40 9.64
CA LEU A 373 -8.18 -13.89 9.59
C LEU A 373 -8.09 -15.32 9.02
N SER A 374 -8.96 -16.23 9.47
CA SER A 374 -9.02 -17.59 8.95
C SER A 374 -9.42 -17.64 7.47
N LYS A 375 -10.32 -16.75 7.04
CA LYS A 375 -10.72 -16.64 5.64
C LYS A 375 -9.53 -16.20 4.77
N GLY A 376 -8.86 -15.11 5.11
CA GLY A 376 -7.72 -14.62 4.31
C GLY A 376 -6.56 -15.61 4.25
N ALA A 377 -6.24 -16.28 5.36
CA ALA A 377 -5.25 -17.36 5.37
C ALA A 377 -5.63 -18.53 4.45
N ALA A 378 -6.90 -18.95 4.50
CA ALA A 378 -7.42 -19.99 3.61
C ALA A 378 -7.38 -19.57 2.13
N ILE A 379 -7.72 -18.32 1.81
CA ILE A 379 -7.66 -17.80 0.43
C ILE A 379 -6.21 -17.85 -0.06
N HIS A 380 -5.25 -17.29 0.69
CA HIS A 380 -3.83 -17.30 0.32
C HIS A 380 -3.35 -18.72 0.00
N ALA A 381 -3.54 -19.66 0.93
CA ALA A 381 -3.02 -21.02 0.78
C ALA A 381 -3.75 -21.80 -0.33
N TYR A 382 -5.08 -21.73 -0.38
CA TYR A 382 -5.87 -22.47 -1.36
C TYR A 382 -5.67 -21.96 -2.78
N CYS A 383 -5.69 -20.63 -2.97
CA CYS A 383 -5.46 -20.03 -4.27
C CYS A 383 -4.08 -20.37 -4.81
N ALA A 384 -3.05 -20.36 -3.95
CA ALA A 384 -1.70 -20.77 -4.34
C ALA A 384 -1.64 -22.23 -4.80
N ILE A 385 -2.22 -23.15 -4.01
CA ILE A 385 -2.27 -24.59 -4.35
C ILE A 385 -3.03 -24.80 -5.66
N LYS A 386 -4.23 -24.21 -5.80
CA LYS A 386 -5.06 -24.37 -7.00
C LYS A 386 -4.41 -23.76 -8.23
N TRP A 387 -3.76 -22.60 -8.11
CA TRP A 387 -3.05 -21.99 -9.23
C TRP A 387 -1.87 -22.85 -9.71
N LEU A 388 -1.12 -23.45 -8.77
CA LEU A 388 -0.02 -24.37 -9.08
C LEU A 388 -0.49 -25.71 -9.65
N ASP A 389 -1.69 -26.16 -9.31
CA ASP A 389 -2.29 -27.40 -9.81
C ASP A 389 -2.80 -27.29 -11.26
N ASN A 390 -3.21 -26.09 -11.68
CA ASN A 390 -3.75 -25.86 -13.02
C ASN A 390 -2.64 -25.74 -14.06
N GLU A 391 -2.53 -26.73 -14.96
CA GLU A 391 -1.59 -26.81 -16.09
C GLU A 391 -1.56 -25.55 -16.97
#